data_AF-A0A1Q5HMH9-F1
#
_entry.id   AF-A0A1Q5HMH9-F1
#
_cell.length_a   1.000
_cell.length_b   1.000
_cell.length_c   1.000
_cell.angle_alpha   90.00
_cell.angle_beta   90.00
_cell.angle_gamma   90.00
#
_symmetry.space_group_name_H-M   'P 1'
#
loop_
_entity.id
_entity.type
_entity.pdbx_description
1 polymer ?
#
loop_
_entity_poly.entity_id
_entity_poly.type
_entity_poly.pdbx_seq_one_letter_code
_entity_poly.pdbx_strand_id
1 'polypeptide(L)'
;MSTDAVLRELLVRQLDHWLPAALHRARRATLALAYAGGDATGAEEALRVVAEFADRLRGRRLTVLVVADDGTDLAVRLGAAEAALPADVAVHLVPGGPDRLPVALKAAGAAGAPLLTVADGAEPDPALLAAAASGRPAELLLVTAPGRSLRPALSAAGFPLATEVELVPDGDAPARLLGYATGSDRGLETVKEALWAVDEYAGVRYRDPADPQGRLLDISLDPEPGPLRRELLAELARSGPRPVTELRRFATTATVYRAADANRALASLLASGAVTRDPEHGRLGGDVLISAVPHAGSSA
;
A
#
# COMPACT_ATOMS: atom_id res chain seq x y z
N MET A 1 3.46 15.50 -12.48
CA MET A 1 3.82 14.07 -12.60
C MET A 1 2.52 13.31 -12.92
N SER A 2 2.55 12.21 -13.68
CA SER A 2 1.34 11.39 -13.86
C SER A 2 1.13 10.46 -12.66
N THR A 3 -0.09 9.96 -12.48
CA THR A 3 -0.38 8.90 -11.50
C THR A 3 0.52 7.67 -11.71
N ASP A 4 0.91 7.36 -12.94
CA ASP A 4 1.81 6.24 -13.25
C ASP A 4 3.22 6.43 -12.69
N ALA A 5 3.72 7.67 -12.62
CA ALA A 5 5.03 7.94 -12.03
C ALA A 5 5.00 7.84 -10.50
N VAL A 6 3.91 8.26 -9.86
CA VAL A 6 3.68 8.00 -8.42
C VAL A 6 3.64 6.49 -8.13
N LEU A 7 2.87 5.73 -8.93
CA LEU A 7 2.77 4.27 -8.76
C LEU A 7 4.11 3.56 -8.98
N ARG A 8 4.90 4.02 -9.95
CA ARG A 8 6.26 3.54 -10.19
C ARG A 8 7.17 3.80 -8.99
N GLU A 9 7.17 5.00 -8.44
CA GLU A 9 7.98 5.33 -7.26
C GLU A 9 7.56 4.48 -6.04
N LEU A 10 6.26 4.30 -5.83
CA LEU A 10 5.73 3.43 -4.77
C LEU A 10 6.16 1.97 -4.95
N LEU A 11 6.14 1.46 -6.19
CA LEU A 11 6.63 0.11 -6.50
C LEU A 11 8.10 -0.04 -6.16
N VAL A 12 8.95 0.91 -6.57
CA VAL A 12 10.38 0.91 -6.29
C VAL A 12 10.63 0.87 -4.77
N ARG A 13 10.01 1.78 -4.03
CA ARG A 13 10.13 1.85 -2.55
C ARG A 13 9.62 0.57 -1.87
N GLN A 14 8.54 -0.02 -2.39
CA GLN A 14 8.02 -1.27 -1.84
C GLN A 14 8.99 -2.43 -2.08
N LEU A 15 9.60 -2.51 -3.26
CA LEU A 15 10.59 -3.54 -3.58
C LEU A 15 11.85 -3.41 -2.72
N ASP A 16 12.34 -2.20 -2.50
CA ASP A 16 13.49 -1.92 -1.62
C ASP A 16 13.27 -2.44 -0.20
N HIS A 17 12.03 -2.37 0.29
CA HIS A 17 11.67 -2.90 1.60
C HIS A 17 11.41 -4.41 1.59
N TRP A 18 10.60 -4.88 0.64
CA TRP A 18 10.12 -6.25 0.61
C TRP A 18 11.23 -7.25 0.28
N LEU A 19 12.06 -6.95 -0.72
CA LEU A 19 13.02 -7.92 -1.27
C LEU A 19 14.05 -8.38 -0.22
N PRO A 20 14.72 -7.49 0.55
CA PRO A 20 15.61 -7.95 1.62
C PRO A 20 14.92 -8.82 2.66
N ALA A 21 13.68 -8.46 3.06
CA ALA A 21 12.92 -9.20 4.06
C ALA A 21 12.50 -10.59 3.53
N ALA A 22 12.06 -10.67 2.28
CA ALA A 22 11.68 -11.90 1.59
C ALA A 22 12.86 -12.88 1.49
N LEU A 23 14.03 -12.39 1.04
CA LEU A 23 15.24 -13.21 0.86
C LEU A 23 15.86 -13.65 2.19
N HIS A 24 15.69 -12.86 3.25
CA HIS A 24 16.09 -13.27 4.60
C HIS A 24 15.23 -14.43 5.09
N ARG A 25 13.91 -14.36 4.87
CA ARG A 25 12.94 -15.32 5.39
C ARG A 25 12.92 -16.66 4.66
N ALA A 26 13.13 -16.66 3.35
CA ALA A 26 13.01 -17.87 2.53
C ALA A 26 14.14 -17.98 1.50
N ARG A 27 14.40 -19.21 1.03
CA ARG A 27 15.33 -19.44 -0.09
C ARG A 27 14.71 -19.15 -1.45
N ARG A 28 13.39 -18.99 -1.52
CA ARG A 28 12.66 -18.68 -2.73
C ARG A 28 11.64 -17.58 -2.44
N ALA A 29 11.43 -16.68 -3.38
CA ALA A 29 10.41 -15.64 -3.34
C ALA A 29 9.85 -15.40 -4.75
N THR A 30 8.64 -14.85 -4.82
CA THR A 30 8.00 -14.51 -6.10
C THR A 30 7.56 -13.05 -6.11
N LEU A 31 7.96 -12.33 -7.15
CA LEU A 31 7.41 -11.03 -7.51
C LEU A 31 6.49 -11.25 -8.71
N ALA A 32 5.22 -10.86 -8.60
CA ALA A 32 4.28 -10.96 -9.70
C ALA A 32 3.75 -9.58 -10.08
N LEU A 33 3.91 -9.20 -11.34
CA LEU A 33 3.52 -7.92 -11.90
C LEU A 33 2.48 -8.19 -12.99
N ALA A 34 1.24 -7.74 -12.79
CA ALA A 34 0.14 -7.96 -13.71
C ALA A 34 -0.44 -6.63 -14.19
N TYR A 35 -0.61 -6.47 -15.50
CA TYR A 35 -1.05 -5.23 -16.13
C TYR A 35 -2.23 -5.52 -17.07
N ALA A 36 -3.37 -4.85 -16.89
CA ALA A 36 -4.55 -4.98 -17.74
C ALA A 36 -4.47 -4.18 -19.06
N GLY A 37 -3.36 -3.49 -19.29
CA GLY A 37 -3.09 -2.72 -20.50
C GLY A 37 -1.86 -1.82 -20.35
N GLY A 38 -1.51 -1.11 -21.42
CA GLY A 38 -0.35 -0.21 -21.45
C GLY A 38 0.98 -0.93 -21.66
N ASP A 39 2.07 -0.17 -21.60
CA ASP A 39 3.41 -0.63 -22.02
C ASP A 39 4.18 -1.39 -20.93
N ALA A 40 3.51 -1.80 -19.84
CA ALA A 40 4.08 -2.53 -18.69
C ALA A 40 5.41 -1.95 -18.16
N THR A 41 5.64 -0.64 -18.30
CA THR A 41 6.92 0.01 -17.99
C THR A 41 7.35 -0.12 -16.52
N GLY A 42 6.41 -0.40 -15.61
CA GLY A 42 6.73 -0.71 -14.21
C GLY A 42 7.52 -2.01 -14.04
N ALA A 43 7.42 -2.96 -14.98
CA ALA A 43 8.15 -4.22 -14.93
C ALA A 43 9.65 -4.03 -15.10
N GLU A 44 10.08 -3.19 -16.04
CA GLU A 44 11.50 -2.89 -16.24
C GLU A 44 12.11 -2.20 -15.02
N GLU A 45 11.38 -1.27 -14.39
CA GLU A 45 11.83 -0.60 -13.17
C GLU A 45 11.97 -1.56 -12.01
N ALA A 46 11.00 -2.46 -11.86
CA ALA A 46 11.08 -3.51 -10.85
C ALA A 46 12.34 -4.38 -11.05
N LEU A 47 12.68 -4.73 -12.30
CA LEU A 47 13.91 -5.47 -12.60
C LEU A 47 15.17 -4.65 -12.32
N ARG A 48 15.18 -3.34 -12.56
CA ARG A 48 16.30 -2.46 -12.18
C ARG A 48 16.53 -2.46 -10.67
N VAL A 49 15.46 -2.34 -9.88
CA VAL A 49 15.55 -2.45 -8.41
C VAL A 49 16.06 -3.83 -8.00
N VAL A 50 15.55 -4.91 -8.59
CA VAL A 50 16.05 -6.27 -8.32
C VAL A 50 17.56 -6.39 -8.61
N ALA A 51 18.06 -5.74 -9.66
CA ALA A 51 19.48 -5.73 -10.01
C ALA A 51 20.34 -5.07 -8.92
N GLU A 52 19.83 -4.04 -8.22
CA GLU A 52 20.53 -3.40 -7.09
C GLU A 52 20.75 -4.36 -5.91
N PHE A 53 19.94 -5.41 -5.81
CA PHE A 53 20.05 -6.45 -4.79
C PHE A 53 20.78 -7.72 -5.28
N ALA A 54 21.43 -7.69 -6.45
CA ALA A 54 22.07 -8.86 -7.06
C ALA A 54 23.01 -9.62 -6.11
N ASP A 55 23.81 -8.92 -5.31
CA ASP A 55 24.74 -9.56 -4.36
C ASP A 55 24.04 -10.31 -3.23
N ARG A 56 22.82 -9.91 -2.86
CA ARG A 56 22.01 -10.55 -1.81
C ARG A 56 21.20 -11.74 -2.32
N LEU A 57 21.10 -11.89 -3.64
CA LEU A 57 20.36 -12.97 -4.31
C LEU A 57 21.17 -14.26 -4.42
N ARG A 58 22.48 -14.25 -4.12
CA ARG A 58 23.34 -15.44 -4.23
C ARG A 58 22.79 -16.62 -3.40
N GLY A 59 22.45 -17.71 -4.09
CA GLY A 59 21.90 -18.92 -3.45
C GLY A 59 20.44 -18.78 -2.99
N ARG A 60 19.74 -17.75 -3.46
CA ARG A 60 18.31 -17.50 -3.23
C ARG A 60 17.62 -17.38 -4.59
N ARG A 61 16.46 -18.00 -4.76
CA ARG A 61 15.71 -17.96 -6.02
C ARG A 61 14.67 -16.86 -5.99
N LEU A 62 14.73 -15.93 -6.92
CA LEU A 62 13.65 -14.98 -7.16
C LEU A 62 13.00 -15.29 -8.49
N THR A 63 11.69 -15.55 -8.48
CA THR A 63 10.90 -15.65 -9.72
C THR A 63 10.15 -14.36 -9.92
N VAL A 64 10.36 -13.70 -11.06
CA VAL A 64 9.61 -12.53 -11.50
C VAL A 64 8.63 -12.97 -12.57
N LEU A 65 7.34 -12.84 -12.30
CA LEU A 65 6.27 -13.07 -13.27
C LEU A 65 5.80 -11.72 -13.79
N VAL A 66 5.80 -11.54 -15.10
CA VAL A 66 5.20 -10.39 -15.77
C VAL A 66 4.00 -10.91 -16.56
N VAL A 67 2.80 -10.54 -16.14
CA VAL A 67 1.54 -10.83 -16.82
C VAL A 67 1.09 -9.57 -17.52
N ALA A 68 1.25 -9.53 -18.84
CA ALA A 68 0.87 -8.39 -19.65
C ALA A 68 0.60 -8.86 -21.08
N ASP A 69 -0.13 -8.06 -21.85
CA ASP A 69 -0.18 -8.25 -23.29
C ASP A 69 1.23 -8.10 -23.87
N ASP A 70 1.60 -9.00 -24.77
CA ASP A 70 2.88 -8.99 -25.47
C ASP A 70 2.88 -7.91 -26.56
N GLY A 71 2.87 -6.64 -26.14
CA GLY A 71 3.19 -5.53 -27.04
C GLY A 71 4.51 -5.81 -27.77
N THR A 72 4.67 -5.26 -28.97
CA THR A 72 5.67 -5.67 -29.98
C THR A 72 7.11 -5.79 -29.45
N ASP A 73 7.48 -5.04 -28.41
CA ASP A 73 8.85 -5.00 -27.86
C ASP A 73 8.98 -5.35 -26.37
N LEU A 74 7.90 -5.73 -25.67
CA LEU A 74 7.97 -6.01 -24.22
C LEU A 74 8.93 -7.16 -23.90
N ALA A 75 8.84 -8.26 -24.65
CA ALA A 75 9.73 -9.41 -24.47
C ALA A 75 11.21 -9.05 -24.67
N VAL A 76 11.51 -8.18 -25.65
CA VAL A 76 12.88 -7.72 -25.94
C VAL A 76 13.43 -6.88 -24.79
N ARG A 77 12.63 -5.92 -24.29
CA ARG A 77 13.05 -5.06 -23.16
C ARG A 77 13.25 -5.84 -21.88
N LEU A 78 12.34 -6.75 -21.56
CA LEU A 78 12.48 -7.62 -20.39
C LEU A 78 13.69 -8.55 -20.51
N GLY A 79 13.95 -9.10 -21.70
CA GLY A 79 15.15 -9.93 -21.95
C GLY A 79 16.45 -9.14 -21.78
N ALA A 80 16.50 -7.88 -22.21
CA ALA A 80 17.64 -7.00 -21.99
C ALA A 80 17.85 -6.70 -20.49
N ALA A 81 16.77 -6.47 -19.74
CA ALA A 81 16.83 -6.27 -18.30
C ALA A 81 17.25 -7.56 -17.56
N GLU A 82 16.71 -8.72 -17.94
CA GLU A 82 17.06 -10.03 -17.36
C GLU A 82 18.53 -10.38 -17.59
N ALA A 83 19.11 -10.03 -18.74
CA ALA A 83 20.53 -10.27 -19.02
C ALA A 83 21.49 -9.55 -18.05
N ALA A 84 21.03 -8.52 -17.34
CA ALA A 84 21.78 -7.82 -16.31
C ALA A 84 21.61 -8.43 -14.90
N LEU A 85 20.71 -9.41 -14.74
CA LEU A 85 20.38 -10.02 -13.45
C LEU A 85 21.28 -11.24 -13.15
N PRO A 86 21.48 -11.59 -11.87
CA PRO A 86 22.16 -12.83 -11.52
C PRO A 86 21.31 -14.04 -11.92
N ALA A 87 21.96 -15.18 -12.20
CA ALA A 87 21.32 -16.43 -12.61
C ALA A 87 20.29 -17.01 -11.61
N ASP A 88 20.30 -16.48 -10.38
CA ASP A 88 19.37 -16.78 -9.30
C ASP A 88 17.99 -16.10 -9.49
N VAL A 89 17.88 -15.17 -10.44
CA VAL A 89 16.62 -14.53 -10.84
C VAL A 89 16.14 -15.13 -12.15
N ALA A 90 14.87 -15.54 -12.20
CA ALA A 90 14.21 -15.99 -13.42
C ALA A 90 13.04 -15.06 -13.75
N VAL A 91 13.02 -14.50 -14.96
CA VAL A 91 11.93 -13.64 -15.43
C VAL A 91 11.05 -14.45 -16.40
N HIS A 92 9.75 -14.41 -16.19
CA HIS A 92 8.78 -15.08 -17.06
C HIS A 92 7.70 -14.09 -17.51
N LEU A 93 7.64 -13.84 -18.81
CA LEU A 93 6.53 -13.15 -19.45
C LEU A 93 5.39 -14.14 -19.71
N VAL A 94 4.20 -13.81 -19.25
CA VAL A 94 2.96 -14.55 -19.44
C VAL A 94 1.99 -13.66 -20.22
N PRO A 95 1.74 -13.96 -21.51
CA PRO A 95 0.84 -13.15 -22.33
C PRO A 95 -0.60 -13.12 -21.79
N GLY A 96 -1.18 -11.93 -21.74
CA GLY A 96 -2.57 -11.68 -21.38
C GLY A 96 -2.72 -10.77 -20.16
N GLY A 97 -3.97 -10.67 -19.67
CA GLY A 97 -4.32 -9.77 -18.57
C GLY A 97 -4.17 -10.38 -17.17
N PRO A 98 -4.47 -9.59 -16.12
CA PRO A 98 -4.38 -10.02 -14.71
C PRO A 98 -5.21 -11.27 -14.35
N ASP A 99 -6.19 -11.64 -15.16
CA ASP A 99 -6.95 -12.89 -15.02
C ASP A 99 -6.07 -14.16 -15.15
N ARG A 100 -4.88 -14.04 -15.77
CA ARG A 100 -3.89 -15.13 -15.84
C ARG A 100 -3.07 -15.32 -14.58
N LEU A 101 -3.11 -14.36 -13.66
CA LEU A 101 -2.28 -14.37 -12.45
C LEU A 101 -2.44 -15.65 -11.61
N PRO A 102 -3.65 -16.20 -11.37
CA PRO A 102 -3.80 -17.44 -10.60
C PRO A 102 -3.05 -18.63 -11.21
N VAL A 103 -3.10 -18.76 -12.54
CA VAL A 103 -2.41 -19.84 -13.26
C VAL A 103 -0.90 -19.62 -13.24
N ALA A 104 -0.45 -18.38 -13.49
CA ALA A 104 0.97 -18.02 -13.47
C ALA A 104 1.62 -18.26 -12.10
N LEU A 105 0.97 -17.81 -11.02
CA LEU A 105 1.44 -18.01 -9.64
C LEU A 105 1.49 -19.49 -9.27
N LYS A 106 0.49 -20.28 -9.68
CA LYS A 106 0.49 -21.73 -9.47
C LYS A 106 1.63 -22.41 -10.21
N ALA A 107 1.87 -22.05 -11.47
CA ALA A 107 2.94 -22.61 -12.28
C ALA A 107 4.33 -22.27 -11.70
N ALA A 108 4.50 -21.06 -11.17
CA ALA A 108 5.72 -20.65 -10.46
C ALA A 108 5.89 -21.28 -9.07
N GLY A 109 4.86 -21.99 -8.57
CA GLY A 109 4.86 -22.55 -7.22
C GLY A 109 4.91 -21.50 -6.12
N ALA A 110 4.40 -20.28 -6.35
CA ALA A 110 4.55 -19.13 -5.45
C ALA A 110 3.98 -19.37 -4.04
N ALA A 111 2.99 -20.27 -3.91
CA ALA A 111 2.32 -20.56 -2.65
C ALA A 111 3.30 -20.97 -1.52
N GLY A 112 3.03 -20.46 -0.32
CA GLY A 112 3.80 -20.77 0.89
C GLY A 112 5.19 -20.12 0.98
N ALA A 113 5.59 -19.32 -0.01
CA ALA A 113 6.81 -18.51 0.02
C ALA A 113 6.45 -17.01 0.02
N PRO A 114 7.39 -16.11 0.37
CA PRO A 114 7.17 -14.67 0.24
C PRO A 114 6.69 -14.32 -1.17
N LEU A 115 5.55 -13.62 -1.25
CA LEU A 115 4.92 -13.19 -2.50
C LEU A 115 4.59 -11.69 -2.40
N LEU A 116 5.09 -10.92 -3.35
CA LEU A 116 4.61 -9.58 -3.63
C LEU A 116 3.90 -9.60 -4.98
N THR A 117 2.63 -9.22 -4.98
CA THR A 117 1.81 -9.09 -6.19
C THR A 117 1.52 -7.62 -6.43
N VAL A 118 1.70 -7.17 -7.66
CA VAL A 118 1.29 -5.86 -8.17
C VAL A 118 0.32 -6.12 -9.30
N ALA A 119 -0.90 -5.62 -9.19
CA ALA A 119 -1.92 -5.74 -10.21
C ALA A 119 -2.42 -4.35 -10.58
N ASP A 120 -2.10 -3.90 -11.80
CA ASP A 120 -2.43 -2.58 -12.31
C ASP A 120 -3.55 -2.69 -13.37
N GLY A 121 -4.64 -1.96 -13.14
CA GLY A 121 -5.83 -1.96 -13.98
C GLY A 121 -6.71 -3.20 -13.78
N ALA A 122 -6.46 -3.97 -12.73
CA ALA A 122 -7.20 -5.18 -12.43
C ALA A 122 -8.45 -4.88 -11.57
N GLU A 123 -9.55 -5.56 -11.86
CA GLU A 123 -10.67 -5.64 -10.92
C GLU A 123 -10.31 -6.54 -9.73
N PRO A 124 -10.87 -6.31 -8.53
CA PRO A 124 -10.66 -7.15 -7.34
C PRO A 124 -11.39 -8.51 -7.46
N ASP A 125 -11.06 -9.26 -8.50
CA ASP A 125 -11.60 -10.59 -8.77
C ASP A 125 -11.22 -11.57 -7.64
N PRO A 126 -12.16 -12.38 -7.11
CA PRO A 126 -11.89 -13.30 -6.01
C PRO A 126 -10.76 -14.31 -6.29
N ALA A 127 -10.60 -14.79 -7.53
CA ALA A 127 -9.56 -15.75 -7.87
C ALA A 127 -8.18 -15.09 -7.91
N LEU A 128 -8.09 -13.86 -8.47
CA LEU A 128 -6.89 -13.04 -8.41
C LEU A 128 -6.47 -12.78 -6.96
N LEU A 129 -7.40 -12.32 -6.13
CA LEU A 129 -7.12 -11.99 -4.73
C LEU A 129 -6.70 -13.22 -3.91
N ALA A 130 -7.38 -14.36 -4.10
CA ALA A 130 -7.02 -15.61 -3.44
C ALA A 130 -5.62 -16.11 -3.86
N ALA A 131 -5.26 -15.94 -5.15
CA ALA A 131 -3.93 -16.30 -5.62
C ALA A 131 -2.84 -15.39 -5.01
N ALA A 132 -3.09 -14.07 -4.94
CA ALA A 132 -2.18 -13.13 -4.28
C ALA A 132 -2.01 -13.43 -2.78
N ALA A 133 -3.07 -13.89 -2.09
CA ALA A 133 -3.02 -14.26 -0.68
C ALA A 133 -2.31 -15.60 -0.37
N SER A 134 -1.88 -16.35 -1.40
CA SER A 134 -1.27 -17.68 -1.23
C SER A 134 0.16 -17.65 -0.67
N GLY A 135 0.82 -16.48 -0.69
CA GLY A 135 2.17 -16.29 -0.17
C GLY A 135 2.28 -16.30 1.35
N ARG A 136 3.51 -16.46 1.86
CA ARG A 136 3.85 -16.42 3.29
C ARG A 136 5.20 -15.71 3.53
N PRO A 137 5.21 -14.39 3.80
CA PRO A 137 4.07 -13.46 3.79
C PRO A 137 3.55 -13.19 2.38
N ALA A 138 2.32 -12.69 2.31
CA ALA A 138 1.69 -12.20 1.08
C ALA A 138 1.50 -10.69 1.18
N GLU A 139 1.87 -9.97 0.13
CA GLU A 139 1.67 -8.54 -0.04
C GLU A 139 1.07 -8.26 -1.41
N LEU A 140 0.08 -7.37 -1.47
CA LEU A 140 -0.63 -7.01 -2.69
C LEU A 140 -0.70 -5.49 -2.83
N LEU A 141 -0.27 -4.98 -3.98
CA LEU A 141 -0.58 -3.64 -4.48
C LEU A 141 -1.59 -3.80 -5.64
N LEU A 142 -2.80 -3.30 -5.47
CA LEU A 142 -3.87 -3.36 -6.47
C LEU A 142 -4.24 -1.95 -6.90
N VAL A 143 -4.16 -1.66 -8.20
CA VAL A 143 -4.56 -0.37 -8.77
C VAL A 143 -5.77 -0.58 -9.68
N THR A 144 -6.85 0.15 -9.42
CA THR A 144 -8.10 0.04 -10.18
C THR A 144 -8.79 1.40 -10.30
N ALA A 145 -9.96 1.44 -10.94
CA ALA A 145 -10.80 2.64 -10.97
C ALA A 145 -11.38 2.94 -9.57
N PRO A 146 -11.57 4.23 -9.21
CA PRO A 146 -12.19 4.61 -7.95
C PRO A 146 -13.69 4.31 -7.93
N GLY A 147 -14.31 4.50 -6.76
CA GLY A 147 -15.77 4.40 -6.58
C GLY A 147 -16.24 3.22 -5.73
N ARG A 148 -15.36 2.29 -5.35
CA ARG A 148 -15.66 1.22 -4.41
C ARG A 148 -14.47 0.93 -3.50
N SER A 149 -14.71 0.87 -2.19
CA SER A 149 -13.70 0.41 -1.23
C SER A 149 -13.26 -1.03 -1.55
N LEU A 150 -11.96 -1.26 -1.56
CA LEU A 150 -11.32 -2.56 -1.77
C LEU A 150 -11.30 -3.39 -0.49
N ARG A 151 -11.38 -2.73 0.68
CA ARG A 151 -11.23 -3.37 2.00
C ARG A 151 -12.11 -4.61 2.20
N PRO A 152 -13.41 -4.63 1.85
CA PRO A 152 -14.23 -5.83 2.02
C PRO A 152 -13.74 -7.01 1.18
N ALA A 153 -13.32 -6.76 -0.06
CA ALA A 153 -12.81 -7.81 -0.95
C ALA A 153 -11.44 -8.32 -0.49
N LEU A 154 -10.55 -7.42 -0.08
CA LEU A 154 -9.22 -7.77 0.44
C LEU A 154 -9.32 -8.57 1.74
N SER A 155 -10.23 -8.19 2.64
CA SER A 155 -10.50 -8.92 3.88
C SER A 155 -11.09 -10.31 3.60
N ALA A 156 -12.04 -10.41 2.66
CA ALA A 156 -12.62 -11.69 2.27
C ALA A 156 -11.59 -12.64 1.64
N ALA A 157 -10.57 -12.10 0.98
CA ALA A 157 -9.44 -12.86 0.43
C ALA A 157 -8.40 -13.29 1.49
N GLY A 158 -8.56 -12.87 2.74
CA GLY A 158 -7.71 -13.29 3.86
C GLY A 158 -6.55 -12.34 4.19
N PHE A 159 -6.56 -11.11 3.67
CA PHE A 159 -5.63 -10.08 4.13
C PHE A 159 -6.18 -9.40 5.40
N PRO A 160 -5.53 -9.56 6.56
CA PRO A 160 -6.02 -8.97 7.81
C PRO A 160 -5.79 -7.45 7.89
N LEU A 161 -4.87 -6.92 7.08
CA LEU A 161 -4.49 -5.52 7.06
C LEU A 161 -4.60 -4.99 5.63
N ALA A 162 -5.26 -3.84 5.49
CA ALA A 162 -5.36 -3.15 4.21
C ALA A 162 -5.37 -1.63 4.42
N THR A 163 -4.90 -0.90 3.41
CA THR A 163 -5.07 0.54 3.27
C THR A 163 -5.43 0.84 1.82
N GLU A 164 -6.14 1.94 1.61
CA GLU A 164 -6.50 2.39 0.28
C GLU A 164 -6.37 3.92 0.19
N VAL A 165 -6.02 4.41 -0.98
CA VAL A 165 -5.88 5.83 -1.27
C VAL A 165 -6.21 6.06 -2.74
N GLU A 166 -6.96 7.12 -3.02
CA GLU A 166 -7.18 7.57 -4.39
C GLU A 166 -6.10 8.57 -4.79
N LEU A 167 -5.46 8.30 -5.92
CA LEU A 167 -4.52 9.16 -6.61
C LEU A 167 -5.31 10.05 -7.57
N VAL A 168 -5.44 11.32 -7.23
CA VAL A 168 -6.20 12.31 -8.00
C VAL A 168 -5.21 13.21 -8.74
N PRO A 169 -4.99 13.02 -10.06
CA PRO A 169 -4.12 13.89 -10.83
C PRO A 169 -4.72 15.30 -10.95
N ASP A 170 -3.86 16.30 -11.14
CA ASP A 170 -4.31 17.62 -11.56
C ASP A 170 -4.77 17.58 -13.03
N GLY A 171 -5.87 18.29 -13.32
CA GLY A 171 -6.50 18.32 -14.65
C GLY A 171 -7.59 17.26 -14.84
N ASP A 172 -7.80 16.85 -16.09
CA ASP A 172 -8.95 16.00 -16.49
C ASP A 172 -8.63 14.50 -16.53
N ALA A 173 -7.40 14.09 -16.17
CA ALA A 173 -7.05 12.68 -16.12
C ALA A 173 -7.85 11.96 -15.02
N PRO A 174 -8.28 10.70 -15.24
CA PRO A 174 -9.07 9.98 -14.25
C PRO A 174 -8.24 9.68 -13.00
N ALA A 175 -8.89 9.81 -11.83
CA ALA A 175 -8.32 9.33 -10.58
C ALA A 175 -8.17 7.79 -10.60
N ARG A 176 -7.22 7.28 -9.81
CA ARG A 176 -6.95 5.84 -9.68
C ARG A 176 -6.98 5.45 -8.21
N LEU A 177 -7.60 4.33 -7.89
CA LEU A 177 -7.61 3.78 -6.54
C LEU A 177 -6.46 2.80 -6.36
N LEU A 178 -5.57 3.10 -5.41
CA LEU A 178 -4.51 2.21 -4.97
C LEU A 178 -4.93 1.54 -3.65
N GLY A 179 -5.03 0.21 -3.66
CA GLY A 179 -5.15 -0.62 -2.47
C GLY A 179 -3.85 -1.34 -2.17
N TYR A 180 -3.46 -1.37 -0.90
CA TYR A 180 -2.42 -2.26 -0.39
C TYR A 180 -3.01 -3.21 0.63
N ALA A 181 -2.63 -4.49 0.56
CA ALA A 181 -3.06 -5.53 1.49
C ALA A 181 -1.91 -6.41 1.92
N THR A 182 -1.88 -6.78 3.20
CA THR A 182 -0.77 -7.54 3.78
C THR A 182 -1.19 -8.31 5.03
N GLY A 183 -0.38 -9.30 5.41
CA GLY A 183 -0.41 -9.91 6.74
C GLY A 183 0.58 -9.30 7.74
N SER A 184 1.29 -8.23 7.38
CA SER A 184 2.42 -7.67 8.14
C SER A 184 2.14 -6.23 8.57
N ASP A 185 2.11 -5.96 9.88
CA ASP A 185 2.02 -4.59 10.42
C ASP A 185 3.17 -3.72 9.90
N ARG A 186 4.38 -4.28 9.82
CA ARG A 186 5.56 -3.59 9.28
C ARG A 186 5.40 -3.26 7.80
N GLY A 187 4.78 -4.15 7.01
CA GLY A 187 4.49 -3.90 5.60
C GLY A 187 3.50 -2.76 5.42
N LEU A 188 2.43 -2.74 6.23
CA LEU A 188 1.45 -1.66 6.23
C LEU A 188 2.06 -0.31 6.64
N GLU A 189 2.94 -0.31 7.63
CA GLU A 189 3.66 0.90 8.04
C GLU A 189 4.58 1.39 6.91
N THR A 190 5.37 0.50 6.30
CA THR A 190 6.25 0.85 5.18
C THR A 190 5.48 1.48 4.03
N VAL A 191 4.37 0.87 3.58
CA VAL A 191 3.64 1.43 2.43
C VAL A 191 3.10 2.83 2.75
N LYS A 192 2.72 3.09 4.01
CA LYS A 192 2.24 4.42 4.42
C LYS A 192 3.33 5.44 4.51
N GLU A 193 4.51 5.05 5.00
CA GLU A 193 5.68 5.93 4.91
C GLU A 193 6.02 6.21 3.45
N ALA A 194 5.98 5.20 2.57
CA ALA A 194 6.23 5.37 1.15
C ALA A 194 5.22 6.35 0.50
N LEU A 195 3.92 6.24 0.81
CA LEU A 195 2.89 7.15 0.33
C LEU A 195 3.21 8.61 0.64
N TRP A 196 3.55 8.93 1.89
CA TRP A 196 3.82 10.31 2.29
C TRP A 196 5.22 10.81 1.95
N ALA A 197 6.10 9.92 1.48
CA ALA A 197 7.47 10.26 1.13
C ALA A 197 7.72 10.37 -0.39
N VAL A 198 6.70 10.14 -1.22
CA VAL A 198 6.72 10.53 -2.65
C VAL A 198 6.94 12.05 -2.73
N ASP A 199 7.75 12.49 -3.70
CA ASP A 199 8.16 13.89 -3.80
C ASP A 199 6.95 14.86 -3.86
N GLU A 200 7.04 15.94 -3.07
CA GLU A 200 5.97 16.85 -2.65
C GLU A 200 5.33 17.64 -3.81
N TYR A 201 5.92 17.56 -5.01
CA TYR A 201 5.55 18.38 -6.18
C TYR A 201 4.91 17.61 -7.33
N ALA A 202 4.33 16.44 -7.07
CA ALA A 202 3.92 15.51 -8.11
C ALA A 202 2.67 15.91 -8.94
N GLY A 203 1.93 16.98 -8.65
CA GLY A 203 0.69 17.30 -9.40
C GLY A 203 -0.37 16.19 -9.31
N VAL A 204 -0.28 15.40 -8.24
CA VAL A 204 -1.22 14.34 -7.84
C VAL A 204 -1.51 14.59 -6.37
N ARG A 205 -2.79 14.58 -6.00
CA ARG A 205 -3.25 14.70 -4.62
C ARG A 205 -3.86 13.39 -4.16
N TYR A 206 -3.86 13.16 -2.86
CA TYR A 206 -4.51 12.01 -2.26
C TYR A 206 -5.94 12.33 -1.86
N ARG A 207 -6.82 11.34 -2.00
CA ARG A 207 -8.14 11.35 -1.39
C ARG A 207 -8.31 10.06 -0.61
N ASP A 208 -8.76 10.18 0.63
CA ASP A 208 -9.11 9.01 1.44
C ASP A 208 -10.51 8.52 1.03
N PRO A 209 -10.66 7.28 0.51
CA PRO A 209 -11.97 6.75 0.13
C PRO A 209 -12.96 6.65 1.29
N ALA A 210 -12.45 6.63 2.54
CA ALA A 210 -13.28 6.60 3.74
C ALA A 210 -13.69 8.00 4.22
N ASP A 211 -13.08 9.10 3.72
CA ASP A 211 -13.50 10.47 4.08
C ASP A 211 -14.81 10.82 3.35
N PRO A 212 -15.95 10.93 4.07
CA PRO A 212 -17.22 11.26 3.44
C PRO A 212 -17.23 12.66 2.79
N GLN A 213 -16.29 13.53 3.16
CA GLN A 213 -16.14 14.86 2.57
C GLN A 213 -15.24 14.85 1.32
N GLY A 214 -14.61 13.72 1.00
CA GLY A 214 -13.83 13.52 -0.21
C GLY A 214 -12.70 14.53 -0.40
N ARG A 215 -12.07 14.99 0.69
CA ARG A 215 -11.06 16.04 0.63
C ARG A 215 -9.81 15.58 -0.09
N LEU A 216 -9.24 16.51 -0.85
CA LEU A 216 -7.93 16.34 -1.46
C LEU A 216 -6.84 16.75 -0.46
N LEU A 217 -5.80 15.94 -0.39
CA LEU A 217 -4.64 16.09 0.47
C LEU A 217 -3.41 16.24 -0.41
N ASP A 218 -2.62 17.27 -0.16
CA ASP A 218 -1.32 17.40 -0.80
C ASP A 218 -0.36 16.34 -0.25
N ILE A 219 0.43 15.73 -1.14
CA ILE A 219 1.43 14.74 -0.74
C ILE A 219 2.57 15.50 -0.07
N SER A 220 2.79 15.24 1.22
CA SER A 220 3.88 15.86 1.98
C SER A 220 4.35 14.91 3.09
N LEU A 221 5.63 15.03 3.45
CA LEU A 221 6.20 14.31 4.59
C LEU A 221 5.50 14.68 5.90
N ASP A 222 4.91 15.88 5.96
CA ASP A 222 4.19 16.42 7.11
C ASP A 222 2.74 16.76 6.75
N PRO A 223 1.88 15.74 6.53
CA PRO A 223 0.51 15.96 6.06
C PRO A 223 -0.31 16.79 7.06
N GLU A 224 -1.25 17.58 6.52
CA GLU A 224 -2.12 18.42 7.33
C GLU A 224 -2.89 17.58 8.37
N PRO A 225 -2.80 17.87 9.69
CA PRO A 225 -3.44 17.05 10.71
C PRO A 225 -4.95 17.31 10.82
N GLY A 226 -5.49 18.34 10.16
CA GLY A 226 -6.90 18.75 10.24
C GLY A 226 -7.89 17.61 9.97
N PRO A 227 -7.80 16.91 8.83
CA PRO A 227 -8.65 15.76 8.53
C PRO A 227 -8.52 14.63 9.55
N LEU A 228 -7.29 14.25 9.92
CA LEU A 228 -7.07 13.20 10.91
C LEU A 228 -7.67 13.53 12.28
N ARG A 229 -7.58 14.80 12.72
CA ARG A 229 -8.20 15.24 13.99
C ARG A 229 -9.70 15.00 14.02
N ARG A 230 -10.40 15.26 12.91
CA ARG A 230 -11.86 15.01 12.81
C ARG A 230 -12.18 13.53 12.86
N GLU A 231 -11.42 12.71 12.12
CA GLU A 231 -11.61 11.25 12.13
C GLU A 231 -11.36 10.65 13.52
N LEU A 232 -10.33 11.12 14.24
CA LEU A 232 -10.05 10.68 15.61
C LEU A 232 -11.16 11.08 16.59
N LEU A 233 -11.72 12.29 16.47
CA LEU A 233 -12.87 12.70 17.28
C LEU A 233 -14.13 11.88 16.96
N ALA A 234 -14.38 11.58 15.68
CA ALA A 234 -15.49 10.74 15.26
C ALA A 234 -15.34 9.30 15.79
N GLU A 235 -14.12 8.75 15.76
CA GLU A 235 -13.82 7.44 16.34
C GLU A 235 -14.04 7.42 17.85
N LEU A 236 -13.56 8.43 18.58
CA LEU A 236 -13.80 8.55 20.03
C LEU A 236 -15.28 8.72 20.36
N ALA A 237 -16.03 9.46 19.55
CA ALA A 237 -17.47 9.61 19.73
C ALA A 237 -18.22 8.29 19.50
N ARG A 238 -17.77 7.48 18.54
CA ARG A 238 -18.37 6.18 18.19
C ARG A 238 -18.01 5.07 19.19
N SER A 239 -16.75 5.02 19.61
CA SER A 239 -16.17 3.88 20.34
C SER A 239 -15.93 4.18 21.83
N GLY A 240 -16.15 5.42 22.27
CA GLY A 240 -15.85 5.87 23.63
C GLY A 240 -14.35 6.16 23.85
N PRO A 241 -13.90 6.25 25.11
CA PRO A 241 -12.49 6.42 25.44
C PRO A 241 -11.61 5.29 24.88
N ARG A 242 -10.45 5.64 24.32
CA ARG A 242 -9.53 4.67 23.68
C ARG A 242 -8.08 4.96 24.03
N PRO A 243 -7.24 3.94 24.25
CA PRO A 243 -5.81 4.12 24.43
C PRO A 243 -5.16 4.66 23.15
N VAL A 244 -4.06 5.42 23.29
CA VAL A 244 -3.30 5.98 22.16
C VAL A 244 -2.88 4.91 21.15
N THR A 245 -2.57 3.69 21.60
CA THR A 245 -2.26 2.55 20.71
C THR A 245 -3.39 2.20 19.77
N GLU A 246 -4.64 2.20 20.24
CA GLU A 246 -5.81 1.93 19.42
C GLU A 246 -6.09 3.07 18.44
N LEU A 247 -5.86 4.32 18.82
CA LEU A 247 -5.99 5.48 17.94
C LEU A 247 -4.91 5.54 16.85
N ARG A 248 -3.67 5.15 17.18
CA ARG A 248 -2.59 4.95 16.19
C ARG A 248 -2.95 3.85 15.20
N ARG A 249 -3.49 2.73 15.71
CA ARG A 249 -3.97 1.63 14.89
C ARG A 249 -5.14 2.07 14.01
N PHE A 250 -6.07 2.87 14.52
CA PHE A 250 -7.16 3.45 13.74
C PHE A 250 -6.63 4.33 12.60
N ALA A 251 -5.74 5.28 12.88
CA ALA A 251 -5.16 6.11 11.82
C ALA A 251 -4.48 5.26 10.73
N THR A 252 -3.72 4.25 11.15
CA THR A 252 -3.03 3.35 10.23
C THR A 252 -3.99 2.45 9.46
N THR A 253 -5.01 1.88 10.09
CA THR A 253 -5.84 0.85 9.43
C THR A 253 -7.08 1.42 8.77
N ALA A 254 -7.63 2.54 9.23
CA ALA A 254 -8.90 3.08 8.78
C ALA A 254 -8.76 4.36 7.93
N THR A 255 -7.61 5.01 7.95
CA THR A 255 -7.37 6.26 7.20
C THR A 255 -6.13 6.15 6.31
N VAL A 256 -5.84 7.16 5.49
CA VAL A 256 -4.58 7.26 4.74
C VAL A 256 -3.35 7.59 5.62
N TYR A 257 -3.55 8.10 6.83
CA TYR A 257 -2.48 8.59 7.71
C TYR A 257 -1.64 7.49 8.40
N ARG A 258 -0.47 7.88 8.93
CA ARG A 258 0.44 7.01 9.70
C ARG A 258 0.16 7.07 11.20
N ALA A 259 0.71 6.12 11.94
CA ALA A 259 0.70 6.15 13.41
C ALA A 259 1.39 7.40 13.98
N ALA A 260 2.45 7.90 13.33
CA ALA A 260 3.13 9.13 13.73
C ALA A 260 2.23 10.37 13.59
N ASP A 261 1.40 10.42 12.55
CA ASP A 261 0.46 11.51 12.31
C ASP A 261 -0.61 11.56 13.41
N ALA A 262 -1.07 10.40 13.90
CA ALA A 262 -2.00 10.34 15.03
C ALA A 262 -1.43 11.00 16.30
N ASN A 263 -0.14 10.84 16.58
CA ASN A 263 0.47 11.52 17.74
C ASN A 263 0.42 13.04 17.62
N ARG A 264 0.70 13.57 16.42
CA ARG A 264 0.64 15.01 16.15
C ARG A 264 -0.78 15.54 16.25
N ALA A 265 -1.74 14.82 15.67
CA ALA A 265 -3.15 15.15 15.75
C ALA A 265 -3.66 15.14 17.19
N LEU A 266 -3.30 14.12 17.99
CA LEU A 266 -3.68 14.03 19.41
C LEU A 266 -3.05 15.14 20.26
N ALA A 267 -1.77 15.46 20.04
CA ALA A 267 -1.12 16.58 20.73
C ALA A 267 -1.87 17.89 20.45
N SER A 268 -2.28 18.12 19.20
CA SER A 268 -3.06 19.31 18.84
C SER A 268 -4.47 19.31 19.46
N LEU A 269 -5.15 18.15 19.52
CA LEU A 269 -6.48 18.04 20.15
C LEU A 269 -6.43 18.25 21.67
N LEU A 270 -5.36 17.79 22.33
CA LEU A 270 -5.12 18.05 23.75
C LEU A 270 -4.86 19.53 24.00
N ALA A 271 -4.02 20.16 23.17
CA ALA A 271 -3.72 21.58 23.28
C ALA A 271 -4.96 22.47 23.07
N SER A 272 -5.90 22.04 22.23
CA SER A 272 -7.16 22.76 22.02
C SER A 272 -8.26 22.42 23.04
N GLY A 273 -8.01 21.48 23.96
CA GLY A 273 -9.01 21.00 24.92
C GLY A 273 -10.17 20.20 24.31
N ALA A 274 -10.03 19.71 23.07
CA ALA A 274 -11.06 18.92 22.40
C ALA A 274 -11.11 17.47 22.92
N VAL A 275 -10.01 16.99 23.49
CA VAL A 275 -9.90 15.69 24.17
C VAL A 275 -9.21 15.86 25.51
N THR A 276 -9.46 14.92 26.41
CA THR A 276 -8.74 14.76 27.68
C THR A 276 -7.96 13.46 27.68
N ARG A 277 -7.04 13.31 28.63
CA ARG A 277 -6.23 12.09 28.78
C ARG A 277 -6.14 11.63 30.23
N ASP A 278 -5.95 10.32 30.40
CA ASP A 278 -5.62 9.68 31.67
C ASP A 278 -4.41 8.75 31.48
N PRO A 279 -3.29 8.97 32.22
CA PRO A 279 -3.04 10.04 33.18
C PRO A 279 -2.92 11.44 32.54
N GLU A 280 -3.26 12.47 33.30
CA GLU A 280 -3.25 13.89 32.87
C GLU A 280 -1.84 14.39 32.48
N HIS A 281 -0.79 13.81 33.07
CA HIS A 281 0.60 14.23 32.92
C HIS A 281 1.46 13.12 32.30
N GLY A 282 2.63 13.50 31.75
CA GLY A 282 3.60 12.58 31.17
C GLY A 282 3.55 12.50 29.64
N ARG A 283 4.28 11.53 29.06
CA ARG A 283 4.32 11.30 27.61
C ARG A 283 3.05 10.61 27.12
N LEU A 284 2.71 10.77 25.84
CA LEU A 284 1.63 10.00 25.19
C LEU A 284 2.08 8.55 24.92
N GLY A 285 2.19 7.79 26.01
CA GLY A 285 2.39 6.35 26.02
C GLY A 285 1.22 5.62 25.37
N GLY A 286 1.44 4.34 25.04
CA GLY A 286 0.46 3.56 24.29
C GLY A 286 -0.81 3.23 25.05
N ASP A 287 -0.72 3.16 26.37
CA ASP A 287 -1.74 2.85 27.37
C ASP A 287 -2.52 4.08 27.84
N VAL A 288 -2.04 5.29 27.53
CA VAL A 288 -2.72 6.55 27.88
C VAL A 288 -4.10 6.57 27.23
N LEU A 289 -5.14 6.69 28.06
CA LEU A 289 -6.52 6.70 27.61
C LEU A 289 -6.88 8.12 27.15
N ILE A 290 -7.47 8.24 25.96
CA ILE A 290 -7.96 9.50 25.40
C ILE A 290 -9.48 9.49 25.39
N SER A 291 -10.10 10.57 25.86
CA SER A 291 -11.56 10.75 25.86
C SER A 291 -11.93 12.03 25.13
N ALA A 292 -12.94 11.99 24.26
CA ALA A 292 -13.52 13.20 23.69
C ALA A 292 -14.18 14.04 24.79
N VAL A 293 -13.98 15.35 24.76
CA VAL A 293 -14.74 16.27 25.61
C VAL A 293 -16.11 16.47 24.98
N PRO A 294 -17.22 16.19 25.68
CA PRO A 294 -18.54 16.46 25.15
C PRO A 294 -18.67 17.95 24.85
N HIS A 295 -18.89 18.32 23.60
CA HIS A 295 -19.30 19.68 23.29
C HIS A 295 -20.70 19.88 23.86
N ALA A 296 -20.81 20.75 24.87
CA ALA A 296 -22.10 21.24 25.34
C ALA A 296 -22.74 22.08 24.22
N GLY A 297 -23.53 21.44 23.35
CA GLY A 297 -24.37 22.13 22.37
C GLY A 297 -24.49 21.43 21.03
N SER A 298 -25.54 20.62 20.87
CA SER A 298 -26.51 20.82 19.78
C SER A 298 -27.78 20.01 20.09
N SER A 299 -28.50 20.44 21.11
CA SER A 299 -29.96 20.23 21.18
C SER A 299 -30.60 21.49 20.60
N ALA A 300 -31.15 21.37 19.40
CA ALA A 300 -32.16 22.26 18.83
C ALA A 300 -33.16 21.38 18.10
#